data_AF-A0A1A8M597-F1
#
_entry.id   AF-A0A1A8M597-F1
#
_cell.length_a   1.000
_cell.length_b   1.000
_cell.length_c   1.000
_cell.angle_alpha   90.00
_cell.angle_beta   90.00
_cell.angle_gamma   90.00
#
_symmetry.space_group_name_H-M   'P 1'
#
loop_
_entity.id
_entity.type
_entity.pdbx_description
1 polymer ?
#
loop_
_entity_poly.entity_id
_entity_poly.type
_entity_poly.pdbx_seq_one_letter_code
_entity_poly.pdbx_strand_id
1 'polypeptide(L)'
;LFLPWFPESPRYLFIDRGNDEGCRKALVQLHGLAGSEGALKDIQVEKNNLVGFKARKPWELLADRSVRWQVITIILLNAAQQLNGVNAMYFYTQYVFQQSGIPTDKIPYATVGTGACECLTALTCGLLVECLGRKVLIAGGYILM
;
A
#
# COMPACT_ATOMS: atom_id res chain seq x y z
N LEU A 1 2.41 -20.73 -6.51
CA LEU A 1 2.46 -21.28 -7.88
C LEU A 1 1.78 -20.40 -8.95
N PHE A 2 1.12 -19.29 -8.61
CA PHE A 2 0.37 -18.46 -9.59
C PHE A 2 1.17 -17.30 -10.21
N LEU A 3 2.36 -16.99 -9.70
CA LEU A 3 3.22 -15.90 -10.22
C LEU A 3 3.52 -15.96 -11.73
N PRO A 4 3.72 -17.13 -12.37
CA PRO A 4 3.95 -17.19 -13.82
C PRO A 4 2.74 -16.79 -14.67
N TRP A 5 1.54 -16.76 -14.09
CA TRP A 5 0.29 -16.47 -14.80
C TRP A 5 -0.04 -14.97 -14.84
N PHE A 6 0.59 -14.18 -13.97
CA PHE A 6 0.39 -12.74 -13.96
C PHE A 6 1.37 -12.07 -14.92
N PRO A 7 0.89 -11.15 -15.78
CA PRO A 7 1.78 -10.37 -16.61
C PRO A 7 2.75 -9.58 -15.73
N GLU A 8 4.01 -9.54 -16.14
CA GLU A 8 5.04 -8.72 -15.49
C GLU A 8 4.62 -7.24 -15.56
N SER A 9 5.06 -6.41 -14.60
CA SER A 9 4.62 -5.01 -14.50
C SER A 9 4.83 -4.27 -15.84
N PRO A 10 3.78 -3.70 -16.46
CA PRO A 10 3.89 -2.98 -17.74
C PRO A 10 4.94 -1.86 -17.70
N ARG A 11 5.05 -1.20 -16.54
CA ARG A 11 6.06 -0.17 -16.28
C ARG A 11 7.49 -0.72 -16.37
N TYR A 12 7.74 -1.91 -15.81
CA TYR A 12 9.04 -2.58 -15.89
C TYR A 12 9.36 -3.03 -17.31
N LEU A 13 8.40 -3.65 -18.01
CA LEU A 13 8.57 -4.10 -19.40
C LEU A 13 8.90 -2.94 -20.36
N PHE A 14 8.31 -1.76 -20.14
CA PHE A 14 8.46 -0.60 -21.02
C PHE A 14 9.66 0.29 -20.69
N ILE A 15 9.93 0.52 -19.40
CA ILE A 15 10.95 1.46 -18.96
C ILE A 15 12.31 0.76 -18.78
N ASP A 16 12.31 -0.47 -18.25
CA ASP A 16 13.55 -1.19 -17.90
C ASP A 16 14.00 -2.13 -19.03
N ARG A 17 13.07 -2.88 -19.66
CA ARG A 17 13.38 -3.80 -20.77
C ARG A 17 13.25 -3.21 -22.17
N GLY A 18 12.61 -2.05 -22.34
CA GLY A 18 12.37 -1.44 -23.65
C GLY A 18 11.50 -2.29 -24.61
N ASN A 19 10.66 -3.18 -24.07
CA ASN A 19 9.80 -4.07 -24.86
C ASN A 19 8.38 -3.50 -24.95
N ASP A 20 8.17 -2.61 -25.91
CA ASP A 20 6.88 -1.96 -26.21
C ASP A 20 5.75 -2.97 -26.47
N GLU A 21 6.01 -4.06 -27.18
CA GLU A 21 4.99 -5.07 -27.50
C GLU A 21 4.55 -5.88 -26.27
N GLY A 22 5.51 -6.23 -25.41
CA GLY A 22 5.25 -6.92 -24.14
C GLY A 22 4.45 -6.04 -23.18
N CYS A 23 4.80 -4.75 -23.12
CA CYS A 23 4.04 -3.75 -22.36
C CYS A 23 2.59 -3.67 -22.84
N ARG A 24 2.37 -3.53 -24.16
CA ARG A 24 1.01 -3.43 -24.74
C ARG A 24 0.18 -4.69 -24.45
N LYS A 25 0.76 -5.89 -24.56
CA LYS A 25 0.07 -7.15 -24.21
C LYS A 25 -0.31 -7.20 -22.74
N ALA A 26 0.59 -6.80 -21.84
CA ALA A 26 0.33 -6.75 -20.40
C ALA A 26 -0.76 -5.71 -20.04
N LEU A 27 -0.73 -4.54 -20.68
CA LEU A 27 -1.74 -3.49 -20.51
C LEU A 27 -3.13 -3.91 -20.99
N VAL A 28 -3.21 -4.58 -22.14
CA VAL A 28 -4.48 -5.12 -22.66
C VAL A 28 -5.02 -6.21 -21.73
N GLN A 29 -4.16 -7.05 -21.14
CA GLN A 29 -4.57 -8.06 -20.16
C GLN A 29 -5.06 -7.44 -18.84
N LEU A 30 -4.46 -6.34 -18.38
CA LEU A 30 -4.78 -5.70 -17.10
C LEU A 30 -5.97 -4.72 -17.17
N HIS A 31 -6.08 -3.94 -18.24
CA HIS A 31 -7.09 -2.86 -18.38
C HIS A 31 -8.10 -3.09 -19.52
N GLY A 32 -7.92 -4.16 -20.31
CA GLY A 32 -8.70 -4.38 -21.52
C GLY A 32 -8.29 -3.47 -22.69
N LEU A 33 -8.83 -3.75 -23.88
CA LEU A 33 -8.51 -3.02 -25.13
C LEU A 33 -8.85 -1.52 -25.05
N ALA A 34 -9.94 -1.15 -24.39
CA ALA A 34 -10.42 0.24 -24.33
C ALA A 34 -9.60 1.13 -23.38
N GLY A 35 -9.00 0.56 -22.31
CA GLY A 35 -8.18 1.30 -21.35
C GLY A 35 -6.68 1.31 -21.69
N SER A 36 -6.25 0.46 -22.62
CA SER A 36 -4.83 0.24 -22.89
C SER A 36 -4.14 1.44 -23.56
N GLU A 37 -4.80 2.19 -24.44
CA GLU A 37 -4.16 3.33 -25.11
C GLU A 37 -3.93 4.53 -24.18
N GLY A 38 -4.87 4.80 -23.27
CA GLY A 38 -4.73 5.86 -22.27
C GLY A 38 -3.58 5.57 -21.31
N ALA A 39 -3.58 4.37 -20.74
CA ALA A 39 -2.53 3.94 -19.81
C ALA A 39 -1.15 3.81 -20.49
N LEU A 40 -1.07 3.46 -21.79
CA LEU A 40 0.18 3.48 -22.56
C LEU A 40 0.72 4.91 -22.70
N LYS A 41 -0.15 5.89 -23.00
CA LYS A 41 0.24 7.30 -23.08
C LYS A 41 0.76 7.83 -21.75
N ASP A 42 0.11 7.50 -20.64
CA ASP A 42 0.57 7.89 -19.30
C ASP A 42 1.96 7.30 -19.00
N ILE A 43 2.19 6.02 -19.30
CA ILE A 43 3.49 5.37 -19.11
C ILE A 43 4.57 6.00 -20.02
N GLN A 44 4.20 6.42 -21.23
CA GLN A 44 5.12 7.08 -22.16
C GLN A 44 5.48 8.50 -21.71
N VAL A 45 4.52 9.25 -21.16
CA VAL A 45 4.78 10.55 -20.51
C VAL A 45 5.67 10.36 -19.29
N GLU A 46 5.42 9.34 -18.48
CA GLU A 46 6.26 9.01 -17.33
C GLU A 46 7.69 8.66 -17.77
N LYS A 47 7.86 7.83 -18.80
CA LYS A 47 9.17 7.52 -19.39
C LYS A 47 9.90 8.80 -19.81
N ASN A 48 9.23 9.69 -20.53
CA ASN A 48 9.82 10.95 -20.99
C ASN A 48 10.22 11.87 -19.83
N ASN A 49 9.43 11.91 -18.75
CA ASN A 49 9.78 12.62 -17.51
C ASN A 49 10.94 11.95 -16.76
N LEU A 50 11.10 10.63 -16.91
CA LEU A 50 12.19 9.85 -16.32
C LEU A 50 13.46 9.85 -17.18
N VAL A 51 13.40 10.24 -18.46
CA VAL A 51 14.59 10.47 -19.31
C VAL A 51 15.38 11.64 -18.72
N GLY A 52 16.36 11.32 -17.88
CA GLY A 52 17.18 12.28 -17.12
C GLY A 52 17.16 12.06 -15.60
N PHE A 53 16.19 11.31 -15.07
CA PHE A 53 16.18 10.87 -13.68
C PHE A 53 17.03 9.61 -13.52
N LYS A 54 18.29 9.80 -13.14
CA LYS A 54 19.17 8.71 -12.72
C LYS A 54 18.64 8.12 -11.40
N ALA A 55 18.70 6.80 -11.24
CA ALA A 55 18.39 6.14 -9.98
C ALA A 55 19.21 6.79 -8.86
N ARG A 56 18.53 7.56 -8.00
CA ARG A 56 19.19 8.31 -6.94
C ARG A 56 19.46 7.40 -5.77
N LYS A 57 20.62 7.58 -5.16
CA LYS A 57 20.99 6.78 -4.00
C LYS A 57 20.15 7.23 -2.80
N PRO A 58 19.83 6.36 -1.83
CA PRO A 58 18.92 6.70 -0.73
C PRO A 58 19.30 7.97 0.04
N TRP A 59 20.60 8.24 0.15
CA TRP A 59 21.12 9.46 0.79
C TRP A 59 20.95 10.73 -0.06
N GLU A 60 20.91 10.62 -1.39
CA GLU A 60 20.66 11.76 -2.28
C GLU A 60 19.19 12.19 -2.22
N LEU A 61 18.26 11.26 -1.94
CA LEU A 61 16.87 11.60 -1.65
C LEU A 61 16.74 12.38 -0.34
N LEU A 62 17.53 12.05 0.69
CA LEU A 62 17.59 12.82 1.93
C LEU A 62 18.27 14.18 1.75
N ALA A 63 19.12 14.35 0.73
CA ALA A 63 19.78 15.61 0.43
C ALA A 63 18.90 16.58 -0.37
N ASP A 64 18.00 16.07 -1.21
CA ASP A 64 17.19 16.88 -2.12
C ASP A 64 16.02 17.58 -1.41
N ARG A 65 16.06 18.92 -1.42
CA ARG A 65 15.09 19.80 -0.75
C ARG A 65 13.66 19.68 -1.28
N SER A 66 13.49 19.21 -2.51
CA SER A 66 12.17 19.04 -3.13
C SER A 66 11.41 17.82 -2.57
N VAL A 67 12.11 16.73 -2.25
CA VAL A 67 11.51 15.47 -1.77
C VAL A 67 11.67 15.27 -0.25
N ARG A 68 12.53 16.06 0.42
CA ARG A 68 12.75 15.98 1.88
C ARG A 68 11.46 15.95 2.70
N TRP A 69 10.51 16.84 2.40
CA TRP A 69 9.23 16.90 3.12
C TRP A 69 8.38 15.65 2.88
N GLN A 70 8.43 15.07 1.68
CA GLN A 70 7.75 13.81 1.36
C GLN A 70 8.37 12.65 2.15
N VAL A 71 9.70 12.56 2.16
CA VAL A 71 10.43 11.52 2.91
C VAL A 71 10.16 11.64 4.42
N ILE A 72 10.24 12.84 4.99
CA ILE A 72 9.93 13.08 6.41
C ILE A 72 8.49 12.66 6.73
N THR A 73 7.53 13.01 5.89
CA THR A 73 6.12 12.64 6.09
C THR A 73 5.93 11.13 6.09
N ILE A 74 6.59 10.40 5.17
CA ILE A 74 6.52 8.94 5.11
C ILE A 74 7.16 8.31 6.35
N ILE A 75 8.31 8.82 6.79
CA ILE A 75 8.98 8.33 8.00
C ILE A 75 8.09 8.55 9.23
N LEU A 76 7.55 9.75 9.41
CA LEU A 76 6.65 10.06 10.51
C LEU A 76 5.38 9.21 10.47
N LEU A 77 4.80 9.00 9.29
CA LEU A 77 3.62 8.16 9.13
C LEU A 77 3.91 6.70 9.51
N ASN A 78 5.03 6.14 9.05
CA ASN A 78 5.43 4.77 9.39
C ASN A 78 5.76 4.63 10.89
N ALA A 79 6.46 5.62 11.47
CA ALA A 79 6.74 5.63 12.90
C ALA A 79 5.45 5.69 13.71
N ALA A 80 4.51 6.58 13.37
CA ALA A 80 3.22 6.68 14.02
C ALA A 80 2.39 5.40 13.87
N GLN A 81 2.45 4.72 12.72
CA GLN A 81 1.81 3.41 12.56
C GLN A 81 2.41 2.32 13.44
N GLN A 82 3.72 2.34 13.71
CA GLN A 82 4.33 1.36 14.63
C GLN A 82 4.05 1.70 16.10
N LEU A 83 4.01 3.00 16.44
CA LEU A 83 3.80 3.50 17.79
C LEU A 83 2.35 3.38 18.27
N ASN A 84 1.38 3.14 17.38
CA ASN A 84 -0.01 2.89 17.78
C ASN A 84 -0.18 1.58 18.59
N GLY A 85 0.87 0.77 18.72
CA GLY A 85 0.87 -0.43 19.56
C GLY A 85 0.11 -1.61 18.96
N VAL A 86 -0.31 -1.57 17.69
CA VAL A 86 -1.08 -2.65 17.07
C VAL A 86 -0.30 -3.97 17.07
N ASN A 87 1.01 -3.93 16.82
CA ASN A 87 1.87 -5.12 16.88
C ASN A 87 1.93 -5.71 18.30
N ALA A 88 2.07 -4.86 19.31
CA ALA A 88 2.06 -5.31 20.70
C ALA A 88 0.71 -5.91 21.08
N MET A 89 -0.39 -5.34 20.58
CA MET A 89 -1.73 -5.92 20.72
C MET A 89 -1.74 -7.34 20.16
N TYR A 90 -1.40 -7.58 18.88
CA TYR A 90 -1.41 -8.93 18.29
C TYR A 90 -0.57 -9.96 19.06
N PHE A 91 0.62 -9.58 19.53
CA PHE A 91 1.48 -10.50 20.30
C PHE A 91 0.92 -10.82 21.68
N TYR A 92 0.30 -9.85 22.35
CA TYR A 92 -0.20 -10.01 23.71
C TYR A 92 -1.73 -10.16 23.80
N THR A 93 -2.44 -10.30 22.68
CA THR A 93 -3.90 -10.41 22.61
C THR A 93 -4.44 -11.47 23.58
N GLN A 94 -3.80 -12.65 23.60
CA GLN A 94 -4.20 -13.74 24.50
C GLN A 94 -4.04 -13.33 25.98
N TYR A 95 -2.91 -12.71 26.32
CA TYR A 95 -2.63 -12.24 27.68
C TYR A 95 -3.62 -11.14 28.12
N VAL A 96 -3.89 -10.17 27.25
CA VAL A 96 -4.84 -9.08 27.51
C VAL A 96 -6.25 -9.61 27.71
N PHE A 97 -6.68 -10.59 26.89
CA PHE A 97 -7.98 -11.22 27.03
C PHE A 97 -8.10 -12.10 28.28
N GLN A 98 -7.02 -12.80 28.68
CA GLN A 98 -6.96 -13.51 29.96
C GLN A 98 -7.08 -12.53 31.15
N GLN A 99 -6.32 -11.44 31.14
CA GLN A 99 -6.36 -10.41 32.19
C GLN A 99 -7.72 -9.69 32.25
N SER A 100 -8.42 -9.60 31.12
CA SER A 100 -9.78 -9.05 31.04
C SER A 100 -10.87 -10.01 31.58
N GLY A 101 -10.48 -11.19 32.10
CA GLY A 101 -11.38 -12.16 32.72
C GLY A 101 -12.11 -13.08 31.72
N ILE A 102 -11.66 -13.13 30.46
CA ILE A 102 -12.21 -14.07 29.47
C ILE A 102 -11.64 -15.46 29.76
N PRO A 103 -12.50 -16.48 29.98
CA PRO A 103 -12.04 -17.85 30.21
C PRO A 103 -11.26 -18.36 29.00
N THR A 104 -10.16 -19.07 29.25
CA THR A 104 -9.15 -19.46 28.25
C THR A 104 -9.75 -20.18 27.03
N ASP A 105 -10.79 -20.98 27.25
CA ASP A 105 -11.51 -21.70 26.19
C ASP A 105 -12.28 -20.79 25.21
N LYS A 106 -12.61 -19.56 25.62
CA LYS A 106 -13.35 -18.57 24.81
C LYS A 106 -12.44 -17.56 24.11
N ILE A 107 -11.16 -17.49 24.48
CA ILE A 107 -10.20 -16.54 23.91
C ILE A 107 -9.98 -16.73 22.40
N PRO A 108 -9.92 -17.95 21.85
CA PRO A 108 -9.84 -18.16 20.41
C PRO A 108 -11.03 -17.55 19.67
N TYR A 109 -12.24 -17.69 20.21
CA TYR A 109 -13.46 -17.11 19.62
C TYR A 109 -13.44 -15.58 19.66
N ALA A 110 -12.98 -14.98 20.76
CA ALA A 110 -12.79 -13.54 20.86
C ALA A 110 -11.77 -13.03 19.83
N THR A 111 -10.66 -13.76 19.66
CA THR A 111 -9.60 -13.43 18.69
C THR A 111 -10.11 -13.51 17.25
N VAL A 112 -10.87 -14.54 16.91
CA VAL A 112 -11.54 -14.67 15.60
C VAL A 112 -12.51 -13.52 15.37
N GLY A 113 -13.28 -13.12 16.40
CA GLY A 113 -14.16 -11.95 16.35
C GLY A 113 -13.40 -10.66 16.07
N THR A 114 -12.28 -10.42 16.76
CA THR A 114 -11.41 -9.27 16.49
C THR A 114 -10.89 -9.28 15.06
N GLY A 115 -10.41 -10.43 14.56
CA GLY A 115 -9.96 -10.56 13.17
C GLY A 115 -11.08 -10.32 12.14
N ALA A 116 -12.31 -10.74 12.43
CA ALA A 116 -13.47 -10.47 11.58
C ALA A 116 -13.79 -8.96 11.54
N CYS A 117 -13.77 -8.28 12.69
CA CYS A 117 -13.93 -6.82 12.75
C CYS A 117 -12.82 -6.09 11.99
N GLU A 118 -11.58 -6.56 12.08
CA GLU A 118 -10.46 -6.02 11.32
C GLU A 118 -10.67 -6.18 9.81
N CYS A 119 -11.07 -7.36 9.34
CA CYS A 119 -11.40 -7.60 7.94
C CYS A 119 -12.52 -6.67 7.44
N LEU A 120 -13.61 -6.52 8.21
CA LEU A 120 -14.70 -5.61 7.87
C LEU A 120 -14.22 -4.16 7.82
N THR A 121 -13.36 -3.77 8.76
CA THR A 121 -12.78 -2.43 8.83
C THR A 121 -11.87 -2.18 7.63
N ALA A 122 -11.05 -3.16 7.24
CA ALA A 122 -10.17 -3.07 6.08
C ALA A 122 -10.95 -2.94 4.76
N LEU A 123 -12.03 -3.71 4.60
CA LEU A 123 -12.93 -3.59 3.45
C LEU A 123 -13.59 -2.21 3.39
N THR A 124 -14.14 -1.75 4.52
CA THR A 124 -14.78 -0.44 4.62
C THR A 124 -13.77 0.69 4.37
N CYS A 125 -12.55 0.56 4.90
CA CYS A 125 -11.44 1.48 4.69
C CYS A 125 -11.08 1.60 3.21
N GLY A 126 -11.01 0.47 2.48
CA GLY A 126 -10.76 0.45 1.04
C GLY A 126 -11.79 1.28 0.26
N LEU A 127 -13.08 1.06 0.53
CA LEU A 127 -14.17 1.81 -0.10
C LEU A 127 -14.15 3.30 0.29
N LEU A 128 -13.93 3.60 1.57
CA LEU A 128 -13.89 4.98 2.07
C LEU A 128 -12.68 5.76 1.54
N VAL A 129 -11.54 5.11 1.27
CA VAL A 129 -10.35 5.79 0.74
C VAL A 129 -10.60 6.37 -0.64
N GLU A 130 -11.43 5.69 -1.44
CA GLU A 130 -11.82 6.15 -2.77
C GLU A 130 -12.82 7.31 -2.69
N CYS A 131 -13.72 7.31 -1.69
CA CYS A 131 -14.73 8.36 -1.50
C CYS A 131 -14.20 9.64 -0.82
N LEU A 132 -13.44 9.50 0.28
CA LEU A 132 -13.06 10.62 1.17
C LEU A 132 -11.62 11.11 0.96
N GLY A 133 -10.80 10.31 0.29
CA GLY A 133 -9.38 10.59 0.07
C GLY A 133 -8.49 10.21 1.26
N ARG A 134 -7.22 9.88 0.95
CA ARG A 134 -6.25 9.33 1.92
C ARG A 134 -5.96 10.23 3.13
N LYS A 135 -5.91 11.56 2.94
CA LYS A 135 -5.53 12.50 4.02
C LYS A 135 -6.59 12.56 5.13
N VAL A 136 -7.87 12.59 4.74
CA VAL A 136 -9.00 12.64 5.69
C VAL A 136 -9.07 11.35 6.48
N LEU A 137 -8.86 10.20 5.82
CA LEU A 137 -8.89 8.91 6.49
C LEU A 137 -7.75 8.74 7.51
N ILE A 138 -6.53 9.14 7.14
CA ILE A 138 -5.37 9.10 8.05
C ILE A 138 -5.60 10.06 9.23
N ALA A 139 -6.02 11.30 8.97
CA ALA A 139 -6.28 12.27 10.03
C ALA A 139 -7.42 11.83 10.95
N GLY A 140 -8.53 11.33 10.39
CA GLY A 140 -9.66 10.81 11.16
C GLY A 140 -9.28 9.62 12.03
N GLY A 141 -8.46 8.69 11.51
CA GLY A 141 -7.94 7.56 12.28
C GLY A 141 -7.09 7.98 13.47
N TYR A 142 -6.18 8.95 13.28
CA TYR A 142 -5.35 9.47 14.38
C TYR A 142 -6.11 10.36 15.37
N ILE A 143 -7.24 10.94 14.99
CA ILE A 143 -8.11 11.70 15.91
C ILE A 143 -8.99 10.76 16.76
N LEU A 144 -9.37 9.60 16.20
CA LEU A 144 -10.24 8.63 16.87
C LEU A 144 -9.49 7.72 17.87
N MET A 145 -8.17 7.53 17.70
CA MET A 145 -7.32 6.82 18.67
C MET A 145 -7.00 7.71 19.88
#